data_AF-A0A960U4E0-F1
#
_entry.id   AF-A0A960U4E0-F1
#
_cell.length_a   1.000
_cell.length_b   1.000
_cell.length_c   1.000
_cell.angle_alpha   90.00
_cell.angle_beta   90.00
_cell.angle_gamma   90.00
#
_symmetry.space_group_name_H-M   'P 1'
#
loop_
_entity.id
_entity.type
_entity.pdbx_description
1 polymer ?
#
loop_
_entity_poly.entity_id
_entity_poly.type
_entity_poly.pdbx_seq_one_letter_code
_entity_poly.pdbx_strand_id
1 'polypeptide(L)'
;TVPDARVRGVAVACDARRNSDAFARDAAAVLAGRGFRVHLAPHPLPTPLLSFATAHLGACAGVIVTASHNPPADNGYKVFGADGAQIVSPFDVAVQDRLAAMPLDVGTLADPDASDLVTPWPDAVLDAYFARIAAVRVHRATGARIVYTPVHGVGRDPVLRALGAAGHTDIHVVPSQ
;
A
#
# COMPACT_ATOMS: atom_id res chain seq x y z
N THR A 1 -22.02 -6.72 4.69
CA THR A 1 -20.74 -7.12 5.32
C THR A 1 -19.95 -7.94 4.32
N VAL A 2 -18.62 -7.83 4.30
CA VAL A 2 -17.77 -8.64 3.40
C VAL A 2 -17.65 -10.05 3.99
N PRO A 3 -18.00 -11.13 3.25
CA PRO A 3 -17.83 -12.49 3.73
C PRO A 3 -16.38 -12.78 4.12
N ASP A 4 -16.21 -13.52 5.22
CA ASP A 4 -14.90 -13.98 5.73
C ASP A 4 -13.85 -12.86 5.92
N ALA A 5 -14.30 -11.62 6.15
CA ALA A 5 -13.43 -10.45 6.22
C ALA A 5 -12.22 -10.62 7.18
N ARG A 6 -12.44 -11.29 8.32
CA ARG A 6 -11.39 -11.58 9.31
C ARG A 6 -10.31 -12.53 8.78
N VAL A 7 -10.72 -13.51 7.97
CA VAL A 7 -9.83 -14.54 7.39
C VAL A 7 -9.13 -14.03 6.14
N ARG A 8 -9.86 -13.27 5.31
CA ARG A 8 -9.31 -12.58 4.14
C ARG A 8 -8.34 -11.48 4.54
N GLY A 9 -8.61 -10.81 5.66
CA GLY A 9 -7.73 -9.82 6.25
C GLY A 9 -7.63 -8.51 5.48
N VAL A 10 -6.69 -7.67 5.91
CA VAL A 10 -6.45 -6.33 5.36
C VAL A 10 -5.01 -6.22 4.88
N ALA A 11 -4.79 -5.74 3.67
CA ALA A 11 -3.46 -5.37 3.21
C ALA A 11 -3.11 -3.97 3.74
N VAL A 12 -1.97 -3.82 4.42
CA VAL A 12 -1.53 -2.56 5.04
C VAL A 12 -0.16 -2.18 4.47
N ALA A 13 -0.01 -0.93 4.05
CA ALA A 13 1.25 -0.37 3.55
C ALA A 13 1.45 1.08 4.02
N CYS A 14 2.64 1.62 3.76
CA CYS A 14 2.97 3.02 4.01
C CYS A 14 3.88 3.59 2.92
N ASP A 15 3.95 4.92 2.85
CA ASP A 15 5.04 5.62 2.18
C ASP A 15 6.22 5.89 3.14
N ALA A 16 7.26 6.59 2.66
CA ALA A 16 8.48 6.86 3.41
C ALA A 16 8.42 8.15 4.26
N ARG A 17 7.23 8.74 4.48
CA ARG A 17 7.12 9.93 5.32
C ARG A 17 7.38 9.58 6.78
N ARG A 18 7.69 10.62 7.56
CA ARG A 18 7.89 10.50 9.01
C ARG A 18 6.68 9.82 9.67
N ASN A 19 6.96 8.81 10.47
CA ASN A 19 5.99 8.01 11.23
C ASN A 19 4.99 7.21 10.38
N SER A 20 5.10 7.19 9.04
CA SER A 20 4.17 6.41 8.22
C SER A 20 4.25 4.90 8.54
N ASP A 21 5.45 4.41 8.85
CA ASP A 21 5.71 3.04 9.30
C ASP A 21 5.10 2.75 10.68
N ALA A 22 5.25 3.68 11.63
CA ALA A 22 4.66 3.59 12.96
C ALA A 22 3.13 3.54 12.87
N PHE A 23 2.51 4.44 12.10
CA PHE A 23 1.05 4.46 11.93
C PHE A 23 0.53 3.24 11.16
N ALA A 24 1.30 2.67 10.22
CA ALA A 24 0.93 1.41 9.57
C ALA A 24 0.96 0.24 10.55
N ARG A 25 1.94 0.22 11.47
CA ARG A 25 2.01 -0.76 12.57
C ARG A 25 0.88 -0.58 13.58
N ASP A 26 0.51 0.66 13.94
CA ASP A 26 -0.65 0.92 14.79
C ASP A 26 -1.95 0.41 14.15
N ALA A 27 -2.13 0.63 12.86
CA ALA A 27 -3.27 0.08 12.12
C ALA A 27 -3.27 -1.46 12.15
N ALA A 28 -2.11 -2.10 11.96
CA ALA A 28 -1.97 -3.55 12.08
C ALA A 28 -2.31 -4.06 13.49
N ALA A 29 -1.82 -3.38 14.54
CA ALA A 29 -2.07 -3.72 15.94
C ALA A 29 -3.57 -3.68 16.29
N VAL A 30 -4.28 -2.64 15.84
CA VAL A 30 -5.73 -2.50 16.04
C VAL A 30 -6.49 -3.59 15.28
N LEU A 31 -6.16 -3.83 14.01
CA LEU A 31 -6.85 -4.83 13.17
C LEU A 31 -6.65 -6.25 13.71
N ALA A 32 -5.41 -6.61 14.04
CA ALA A 32 -5.07 -7.93 14.60
C ALA A 32 -5.63 -8.10 16.01
N GLY A 33 -5.59 -7.08 16.86
CA GLY A 33 -6.23 -7.08 18.18
C GLY A 33 -7.75 -7.26 18.10
N ARG A 34 -8.36 -6.81 16.99
CA ARG A 34 -9.76 -7.08 16.66
C ARG A 34 -9.99 -8.41 15.97
N GLY A 35 -8.97 -9.24 15.74
CA GLY A 35 -9.05 -10.59 15.17
C GLY A 35 -9.13 -10.64 13.63
N PHE A 36 -8.60 -9.64 12.94
CA PHE A 36 -8.40 -9.68 11.49
C PHE A 36 -6.98 -10.15 11.17
N ARG A 37 -6.82 -10.96 10.12
CA ARG A 37 -5.51 -11.13 9.50
C ARG A 37 -5.05 -9.81 8.89
N VAL A 38 -3.76 -9.55 8.95
CA VAL A 38 -3.11 -8.37 8.39
C VAL A 38 -1.95 -8.81 7.52
N HIS A 39 -1.96 -8.37 6.27
CA HIS A 39 -0.84 -8.49 5.36
C HIS A 39 -0.08 -7.16 5.40
N LEU A 40 1.02 -7.08 6.13
CA LEU A 40 1.80 -5.87 6.31
C LEU A 40 2.92 -5.79 5.26
N ALA A 41 3.05 -4.65 4.57
CA ALA A 41 4.13 -4.44 3.62
C ALA A 41 5.50 -4.49 4.31
N PRO A 42 6.51 -5.16 3.71
CA PRO A 42 7.84 -5.31 4.33
C PRO A 42 8.67 -4.01 4.34
N HIS A 43 8.31 -3.03 3.52
CA HIS A 43 8.96 -1.73 3.43
C HIS A 43 8.00 -0.69 2.82
N PRO A 44 8.36 0.61 2.80
CA PRO A 44 7.57 1.63 2.13
C PRO A 44 7.36 1.31 0.64
N LEU A 45 6.13 1.47 0.16
CA LEU A 45 5.70 1.04 -1.17
C LEU A 45 4.68 2.00 -1.79
N PRO A 46 4.63 2.14 -3.14
CA PRO A 46 3.67 3.03 -3.80
C PRO A 46 2.21 2.60 -3.62
N THR A 47 1.30 3.57 -3.53
CA THR A 47 -0.17 3.36 -3.55
C THR A 47 -0.67 2.39 -4.63
N PRO A 48 -0.27 2.46 -5.91
CA PRO A 48 -0.74 1.49 -6.91
C PRO A 48 -0.30 0.05 -6.63
N LEU A 49 0.81 -0.16 -5.91
CA LEU A 49 1.22 -1.49 -5.47
C LEU A 49 0.27 -2.03 -4.39
N LEU A 50 -0.14 -1.21 -3.40
CA LEU A 50 -1.16 -1.62 -2.43
C LEU A 50 -2.48 -1.97 -3.12
N SER A 51 -2.92 -1.12 -4.05
CA SER A 51 -4.16 -1.34 -4.81
C SER A 51 -4.14 -2.72 -5.47
N PHE A 52 -3.05 -3.05 -6.18
CA PHE A 52 -2.85 -4.38 -6.76
C PHE A 52 -2.79 -5.49 -5.70
N ALA A 53 -1.98 -5.30 -4.65
CA ALA A 53 -1.77 -6.30 -3.60
C ALA A 53 -3.07 -6.65 -2.88
N THR A 54 -3.95 -5.67 -2.63
CA THR A 54 -5.25 -5.87 -1.98
C THR A 54 -6.09 -6.90 -2.73
N ALA A 55 -6.26 -6.69 -4.04
CA ALA A 55 -7.00 -7.62 -4.89
C ALA A 55 -6.25 -8.96 -5.06
N HIS A 56 -4.94 -8.92 -5.24
CA HIS A 56 -4.11 -10.10 -5.50
C HIS A 56 -4.03 -11.06 -4.30
N LEU A 57 -3.93 -10.52 -3.07
CA LEU A 57 -3.93 -11.29 -1.83
C LEU A 57 -5.34 -11.79 -1.45
N GLY A 58 -6.38 -11.35 -2.15
CA GLY A 58 -7.76 -11.63 -1.79
C GLY A 58 -8.18 -10.94 -0.48
N ALA A 59 -7.48 -9.90 -0.05
CA ALA A 59 -7.80 -9.13 1.15
C ALA A 59 -9.21 -8.53 1.04
N CYS A 60 -9.89 -8.34 2.17
CA CYS A 60 -11.21 -7.70 2.18
C CYS A 60 -11.15 -6.18 2.04
N ALA A 61 -9.99 -5.59 2.35
CA ALA A 61 -9.70 -4.16 2.22
C ALA A 61 -8.19 -3.91 2.14
N GLY A 62 -7.82 -2.72 1.66
CA GLY A 62 -6.46 -2.19 1.69
C GLY A 62 -6.39 -0.90 2.48
N VAL A 63 -5.26 -0.67 3.15
CA VAL A 63 -4.96 0.54 3.91
C VAL A 63 -3.57 1.01 3.55
N ILE A 64 -3.41 2.26 3.10
CA ILE A 64 -2.09 2.88 2.97
C ILE A 64 -1.99 4.15 3.80
N VAL A 65 -0.90 4.23 4.55
CA VAL A 65 -0.49 5.43 5.26
C VAL A 65 0.33 6.32 4.33
N THR A 66 -0.25 7.42 3.88
CA THR A 66 0.39 8.42 3.02
C THR A 66 -0.44 9.70 2.91
N ALA A 67 0.22 10.85 2.95
CA ALA A 67 -0.38 12.14 2.61
C ALA A 67 -0.13 12.56 1.15
N SER A 68 0.23 11.63 0.27
CA SER A 68 0.50 11.89 -1.16
C SER A 68 1.57 12.96 -1.37
N HIS A 69 1.18 14.17 -1.74
CA HIS A 69 2.07 15.30 -2.07
C HIS A 69 2.02 16.41 -1.01
N ASN A 70 1.31 16.21 0.10
CA ASN A 70 1.25 17.18 1.19
C ASN A 70 2.64 17.46 1.79
N PRO A 71 2.80 18.55 2.56
CA PRO A 71 4.02 18.85 3.28
C PRO A 71 4.55 17.66 4.13
N PRO A 72 5.88 17.60 4.43
CA PRO A 72 6.49 16.46 5.12
C PRO A 72 5.96 16.18 6.52
N ALA A 73 5.38 17.18 7.19
CA ALA A 73 4.79 17.05 8.52
C ALA A 73 3.43 16.34 8.50
N ASP A 74 2.75 16.31 7.35
CA ASP A 74 1.44 15.70 7.19
C ASP A 74 1.57 14.20 6.95
N ASN A 75 0.62 13.45 7.52
CA ASN A 75 0.37 12.07 7.18
C ASN A 75 -1.11 11.86 6.83
N GLY A 76 -1.44 10.70 6.27
CA GLY A 76 -2.79 10.41 5.81
C GLY A 76 -3.11 8.93 5.88
N TYR A 77 -4.39 8.60 5.96
CA TYR A 77 -4.88 7.22 6.02
C TYR A 77 -5.89 7.04 4.90
N LYS A 78 -5.60 6.14 3.95
CA LYS A 78 -6.46 5.87 2.79
C LYS A 78 -6.94 4.43 2.81
N VAL A 79 -8.21 4.24 2.50
CA VAL A 79 -8.87 2.92 2.50
C VAL A 79 -9.25 2.53 1.07
N PHE A 80 -9.02 1.25 0.77
CA PHE A 80 -9.28 0.61 -0.51
C PHE A 80 -10.24 -0.57 -0.29
N GLY A 81 -11.17 -0.78 -1.21
CA GLY A 81 -12.06 -1.93 -1.23
C GLY A 81 -11.33 -3.21 -1.61
N ALA A 82 -12.05 -4.34 -1.54
CA ALA A 82 -11.54 -5.66 -1.91
C ALA A 82 -11.09 -5.78 -3.38
N ASP A 83 -11.59 -4.91 -4.25
CA ASP A 83 -11.21 -4.81 -5.66
C ASP A 83 -9.92 -3.99 -5.87
N GLY A 84 -9.35 -3.43 -4.80
CA GLY A 84 -8.19 -2.56 -4.86
C GLY A 84 -8.50 -1.14 -5.33
N ALA A 85 -9.78 -0.76 -5.47
CA ALA A 85 -10.17 0.63 -5.73
C ALA A 85 -10.22 1.43 -4.42
N GLN A 86 -9.80 2.69 -4.45
CA GLN A 86 -9.96 3.57 -3.29
C GLN A 86 -11.45 3.76 -3.01
N ILE A 87 -11.86 3.72 -1.74
CA ILE A 87 -13.26 3.95 -1.40
C ILE A 87 -13.66 5.39 -1.75
N VAL A 88 -14.88 5.52 -2.26
CA VAL A 88 -15.53 6.79 -2.61
C VAL A 88 -16.98 6.73 -2.15
N SER A 89 -17.70 7.85 -2.30
CA SER A 89 -19.12 7.91 -2.01
C SER A 89 -19.93 6.79 -2.68
N PRO A 90 -20.86 6.14 -1.95
CA PRO A 90 -21.32 6.46 -0.59
C PRO A 90 -20.53 5.78 0.56
N PHE A 91 -19.50 5.00 0.27
CA PHE A 91 -18.80 4.20 1.29
C PHE A 91 -17.96 5.04 2.25
N ASP A 92 -17.31 6.09 1.76
CA ASP A 92 -16.54 7.04 2.57
C ASP A 92 -17.41 7.74 3.64
N VAL A 93 -18.62 8.17 3.26
CA VAL A 93 -19.61 8.76 4.18
C VAL A 93 -20.02 7.75 5.24
N ALA A 94 -20.31 6.50 4.85
CA ALA A 94 -20.67 5.46 5.82
C ALA A 94 -19.52 5.15 6.81
N VAL A 95 -18.27 5.19 6.35
CA VAL A 95 -17.09 5.07 7.23
C VAL A 95 -17.01 6.27 8.18
N GLN A 96 -17.18 7.49 7.68
CA GLN A 96 -17.16 8.71 8.49
C GLN A 96 -18.25 8.70 9.58
N ASP A 97 -19.48 8.33 9.23
CA ASP A 97 -20.59 8.21 10.19
C ASP A 97 -20.27 7.17 11.27
N ARG A 98 -19.68 6.03 10.87
CA ARG A 98 -19.30 4.99 11.82
C ARG A 98 -18.19 5.44 12.75
N LEU A 99 -17.20 6.17 12.24
CA LEU A 99 -16.11 6.75 13.02
C LEU A 99 -16.63 7.77 14.03
N ALA A 100 -17.54 8.66 13.63
CA ALA A 100 -18.15 9.66 14.51
C ALA A 100 -18.93 9.03 15.67
N ALA A 101 -19.53 7.85 15.44
CA ALA A 101 -20.26 7.10 16.46
C ALA A 101 -19.38 6.12 17.26
N MET A 102 -18.09 5.97 16.94
CA MET A 102 -17.22 4.99 17.58
C MET A 102 -16.58 5.57 18.84
N PRO A 103 -16.62 4.85 19.99
CA PRO A 103 -15.85 5.26 21.16
C PRO A 103 -14.35 5.23 20.83
N LEU A 104 -13.57 6.10 21.46
CA LEU A 104 -12.10 6.11 21.34
C LEU A 104 -11.42 4.87 21.95
N ASP A 105 -12.18 3.96 22.55
CA ASP A 105 -11.69 2.68 23.03
C ASP A 105 -11.43 1.72 21.85
N VAL A 106 -10.16 1.58 21.50
CA VAL A 106 -9.68 0.68 20.44
C VAL A 106 -9.67 -0.78 20.90
N GLY A 107 -9.89 -1.08 22.18
CA GLY A 107 -9.82 -2.41 22.76
C GLY A 107 -8.38 -2.92 22.89
N THR A 108 -8.21 -4.23 22.96
CA THR A 108 -6.89 -4.87 23.01
C THR A 108 -6.14 -4.66 21.71
N LEU A 109 -4.91 -4.16 21.80
CA LEU A 109 -3.96 -4.10 20.70
C LEU A 109 -3.15 -5.40 20.66
N ALA A 110 -2.96 -5.95 19.47
CA ALA A 110 -1.97 -6.99 19.26
C ALA A 110 -0.58 -6.35 19.08
N ASP A 111 0.47 -7.07 19.48
CA ASP A 111 1.84 -6.72 19.07
C ASP A 111 2.05 -7.19 17.63
N PRO A 112 2.26 -6.29 16.65
CA PRO A 112 2.43 -6.66 15.25
C PRO A 112 3.64 -7.56 14.99
N ASP A 113 4.67 -7.51 15.84
CA ASP A 113 5.89 -8.29 15.67
C ASP A 113 5.78 -9.70 16.31
N ALA A 114 4.78 -9.91 17.17
CA ALA A 114 4.55 -11.19 17.86
C ALA A 114 3.24 -11.90 17.47
N SER A 115 2.29 -11.20 16.82
CA SER A 115 0.99 -11.76 16.45
C SER A 115 1.07 -12.65 15.20
N ASP A 116 0.51 -13.86 15.28
CA ASP A 116 0.32 -14.78 14.16
C ASP A 116 -0.69 -14.28 13.10
N LEU A 117 -1.49 -13.26 13.44
CA LEU A 117 -2.40 -12.60 12.53
C LEU A 117 -1.71 -11.58 11.64
N VAL A 118 -0.50 -11.13 11.99
CA VAL A 118 0.25 -10.15 11.20
C VAL A 118 1.34 -10.87 10.42
N THR A 119 1.28 -10.80 9.10
CA THR A 119 2.22 -11.48 8.19
C THR A 119 2.77 -10.50 7.16
N PRO A 120 4.05 -10.60 6.79
CA PRO A 120 4.59 -9.80 5.70
C PRO A 120 3.92 -10.20 4.37
N TRP A 121 3.88 -9.28 3.40
CA TRP A 121 3.50 -9.64 2.04
C TRP A 121 4.46 -10.71 1.49
N PRO A 122 3.96 -11.77 0.84
CA PRO A 122 4.83 -12.69 0.10
C PRO A 122 5.58 -11.95 -1.02
N ASP A 123 6.87 -12.25 -1.23
CA ASP A 123 7.67 -11.64 -2.30
C ASP A 123 7.02 -11.79 -3.70
N ALA A 124 6.30 -12.89 -3.90
CA ALA A 124 5.54 -13.19 -5.11
C ALA A 124 4.51 -12.09 -5.49
N VAL A 125 4.04 -11.29 -4.53
CA VAL A 125 3.14 -10.15 -4.80
C VAL A 125 3.84 -9.09 -5.65
N LEU A 126 5.10 -8.75 -5.32
CA LEU A 126 5.87 -7.78 -6.10
C LEU A 126 6.14 -8.34 -7.49
N ASP A 127 6.53 -9.61 -7.59
CA ASP A 127 6.80 -10.26 -8.89
C ASP A 127 5.56 -10.27 -9.78
N ALA A 128 4.39 -10.61 -9.23
CA ALA A 128 3.12 -10.57 -9.94
C ALA A 128 2.76 -9.15 -10.41
N TYR A 129 3.03 -8.12 -9.60
CA TYR A 129 2.80 -6.73 -9.97
C TYR A 129 3.66 -6.31 -11.17
N PHE A 130 4.96 -6.61 -11.16
CA PHE A 130 5.85 -6.24 -12.27
C PHE A 130 5.56 -7.08 -13.53
N ALA A 131 5.17 -8.34 -13.38
CA ALA A 131 4.67 -9.14 -14.50
C ALA A 131 3.41 -8.51 -15.12
N ARG A 132 2.50 -7.98 -14.29
CA ARG A 132 1.30 -7.27 -14.78
C ARG A 132 1.66 -5.98 -15.52
N ILE A 133 2.61 -5.18 -15.01
CA ILE A 133 3.12 -4.00 -15.71
C ILE A 133 3.65 -4.38 -17.10
N ALA A 134 4.45 -5.44 -17.19
CA ALA A 134 4.98 -5.92 -18.46
C ALA A 134 3.87 -6.36 -19.43
N ALA A 135 2.80 -6.98 -18.91
CA ALA A 135 1.67 -7.47 -19.70
C ALA A 135 0.75 -6.35 -20.24
N VAL A 136 0.67 -5.18 -19.60
CA VAL A 136 -0.13 -4.03 -20.08
C VAL A 136 0.64 -3.09 -20.99
N ARG A 137 1.92 -3.38 -21.26
CA ARG A 137 2.78 -2.55 -22.10
C ARG A 137 2.26 -2.53 -23.55
N VAL A 138 1.84 -1.36 -24.02
CA VAL A 138 1.34 -1.14 -25.38
C VAL A 138 2.48 -1.03 -26.40
N HIS A 139 3.58 -0.35 -26.03
CA HIS A 139 4.70 -0.09 -26.93
C HIS A 139 5.99 -0.73 -26.42
N ARG A 140 6.68 -1.47 -27.29
CA ARG A 140 7.94 -2.17 -26.98
C ARG A 140 9.21 -1.40 -27.38
N ALA A 141 9.07 -0.10 -27.69
CA ALA A 141 10.21 0.74 -28.07
C ALA A 141 11.25 0.78 -26.92
N THR A 142 12.52 0.66 -27.30
CA THR A 142 13.70 0.75 -26.42
C THR A 142 14.63 1.87 -26.93
N GLY A 143 15.67 2.20 -26.17
CA GLY A 143 16.68 3.19 -26.59
C GLY A 143 16.34 4.65 -26.30
N ALA A 144 15.23 4.94 -25.61
CA ALA A 144 14.96 6.26 -25.07
C ALA A 144 15.95 6.59 -23.94
N ARG A 145 16.49 7.81 -23.96
CA ARG A 145 17.18 8.41 -22.81
C ARG A 145 16.14 8.98 -21.86
N ILE A 146 16.13 8.51 -20.62
CA ILE A 146 15.10 8.82 -19.62
C ILE A 146 15.74 9.58 -18.47
N VAL A 147 15.14 10.71 -18.09
CA VAL A 147 15.44 11.39 -16.83
C VAL A 147 14.26 11.16 -15.88
N TYR A 148 14.55 10.71 -14.66
CA TYR A 148 13.54 10.40 -13.66
C TYR A 148 13.87 11.05 -12.31
N THR A 149 12.86 11.64 -11.69
CA THR A 149 12.92 12.16 -10.32
C THR A 149 11.88 11.44 -9.45
N PRO A 150 12.29 10.62 -8.47
CA PRO A 150 11.37 10.06 -7.46
C PRO A 150 10.77 11.07 -6.48
N VAL A 151 11.21 12.34 -6.48
CA VAL A 151 10.67 13.42 -5.60
C VAL A 151 10.64 13.02 -4.10
N HIS A 152 11.73 12.40 -3.62
CA HIS A 152 11.86 11.79 -2.27
C HIS A 152 10.79 10.74 -1.92
N GLY A 153 10.03 10.29 -2.91
CA GLY A 153 8.98 9.31 -2.75
C GLY A 153 9.46 7.87 -2.90
N VAL A 154 8.51 6.95 -2.73
CA VAL A 154 8.70 5.50 -2.81
C VAL A 154 8.74 4.95 -4.25
N GLY A 155 8.81 5.83 -5.25
CA GLY A 155 8.76 5.45 -6.67
C GLY A 155 10.09 5.01 -7.26
N ARG A 156 11.23 5.31 -6.61
CA ARG A 156 12.58 5.10 -7.15
C ARG A 156 12.77 3.68 -7.67
N ASP A 157 12.78 2.72 -6.76
CA ASP A 157 13.14 1.35 -7.10
C ASP A 157 12.07 0.67 -7.98
N PRO A 158 10.75 0.86 -7.74
CA PRO A 158 9.72 0.32 -8.63
C PRO A 158 9.80 0.83 -10.06
N VAL A 159 10.03 2.14 -10.27
CA VAL A 159 10.13 2.71 -11.62
C VAL A 159 11.38 2.20 -12.33
N LEU A 160 12.53 2.16 -11.64
CA LEU A 160 13.76 1.64 -12.22
C LEU A 160 13.64 0.15 -12.59
N ARG A 161 13.02 -0.66 -11.72
CA ARG A 161 12.75 -2.07 -12.01
C ARG A 161 11.86 -2.24 -13.24
N ALA A 162 10.77 -1.47 -13.33
CA ALA A 162 9.86 -1.52 -14.47
C ALA A 162 10.52 -1.09 -15.79
N LEU A 163 11.29 0.01 -15.78
CA LEU A 163 12.00 0.51 -16.95
C LEU A 163 13.11 -0.47 -17.40
N GLY A 164 13.88 -1.02 -16.47
CA GLY A 164 14.89 -2.02 -16.76
C GLY A 164 14.29 -3.29 -17.36
N ALA A 165 13.21 -3.80 -16.77
CA ALA A 165 12.46 -4.95 -17.31
C ALA A 165 11.86 -4.68 -18.70
N ALA A 166 11.57 -3.41 -19.02
CA ALA A 166 11.14 -2.98 -20.34
C ALA A 166 12.29 -2.83 -21.36
N GLY A 167 13.54 -3.02 -20.96
CA GLY A 167 14.72 -2.93 -21.82
C GLY A 167 15.29 -1.52 -21.97
N HIS A 168 14.93 -0.58 -21.09
CA HIS A 168 15.56 0.74 -21.04
C HIS A 168 16.86 0.66 -20.23
N THR A 169 17.97 1.12 -20.82
CA THR A 169 19.30 1.10 -20.20
C THR A 169 19.88 2.50 -19.96
N ASP A 170 19.41 3.52 -20.69
CA ASP A 170 19.86 4.92 -20.54
C ASP A 170 18.91 5.70 -19.61
N ILE A 171 18.99 5.40 -18.30
CA ILE A 171 18.12 5.98 -17.26
C ILE A 171 18.96 6.79 -16.28
N HIS A 172 18.65 8.08 -16.13
CA HIS A 172 19.30 8.99 -15.22
C HIS A 172 18.36 9.41 -14.09
N VAL A 173 18.72 9.09 -12.85
CA VAL A 173 18.00 9.56 -11.66
C VAL A 173 18.60 10.90 -11.23
N VAL A 174 17.74 11.91 -11.01
CA VAL A 174 18.18 13.22 -10.51
C VAL A 174 18.82 13.05 -9.11
N PRO A 175 20.10 13.41 -8.90
CA PRO A 175 20.83 13.11 -7.66
C PRO A 175 20.34 13.86 -6.41
N SER A 176 19.83 15.09 -6.59
CA SER A 176 19.35 15.96 -5.51
C SER A 176 17.90 16.34 -5.77
N GLN A 177 17.04 16.22 -4.76
CA GLN A 177 15.61 16.44 -4.86
C GLN A 177 15.11 17.35 -3.75
#